data_AF-A0A961CYD6-F1
#
_entry.id   AF-A0A961CYD6-F1
#
_cell.length_a   1.000
_cell.length_b   1.000
_cell.length_c   1.000
_cell.angle_alpha   90.00
_cell.angle_beta   90.00
_cell.angle_gamma   90.00
#
_symmetry.space_group_name_H-M   'P 1'
#
loop_
_entity.id
_entity.type
_entity.pdbx_description
1 polymer ?
#
loop_
_entity_poly.entity_id
_entity_poly.type
_entity_poly.pdbx_seq_one_letter_code
_entity_poly.pdbx_strand_id
1 'polypeptide(L)'
;MVDSLAGVVLAAGAGTRLLPLTERTPKALCPVGDRTLLDHALDALREALGAEEPGTLAVNSHHHAGMLAEHVARNWPGVHVEREQPEALGTAGAIGNLRRWLAGRPVLVTNADTIHDADLRAFVRAWDRERVAVLSTGVDFGPSSSVIASVLPATVAASLSTEPSGLWEVVWRRESDAGRLQVVAQAARIIDCGTPRRYLDANLAWLDGSDGWV
;
A
#
# COMPACT_ATOMS: atom_id res chain seq x y z
N MET A 1 8.55 -10.96 -21.85
CA MET A 1 9.37 -10.05 -21.00
C MET A 1 8.49 -9.20 -20.08
N VAL A 2 7.43 -9.76 -19.47
CA VAL A 2 6.57 -9.05 -18.51
C VAL A 2 6.30 -10.02 -17.36
N ASP A 3 7.32 -10.21 -16.50
CA ASP A 3 7.26 -11.18 -15.39
C ASP A 3 7.67 -10.55 -14.05
N SER A 4 8.06 -9.26 -14.06
CA SER A 4 8.41 -8.51 -12.86
C SER A 4 7.14 -7.87 -12.26
N LEU A 5 6.85 -8.23 -11.02
CA LEU A 5 5.79 -7.64 -10.19
C LEU A 5 6.14 -6.18 -9.86
N ALA A 6 5.20 -5.26 -10.07
CA ALA A 6 5.36 -3.85 -9.66
C ALA A 6 4.89 -3.66 -8.21
N GLY A 7 5.45 -2.68 -7.50
CA GLY A 7 5.01 -2.30 -6.15
C GLY A 7 4.33 -0.93 -6.15
N VAL A 8 3.18 -0.81 -5.49
CA VAL A 8 2.47 0.46 -5.33
C VAL A 8 2.13 0.70 -3.87
N VAL A 9 2.57 1.84 -3.33
CA VAL A 9 2.10 2.36 -2.04
C VAL A 9 0.94 3.32 -2.24
N LEU A 10 -0.15 3.10 -1.53
CA LEU A 10 -1.32 3.97 -1.52
C LEU A 10 -1.18 5.06 -0.45
N ALA A 11 -0.97 6.31 -0.87
CA ALA A 11 -0.65 7.45 0.02
C ALA A 11 -1.49 8.73 -0.23
N ALA A 12 -2.51 8.67 -1.09
CA ALA A 12 -3.34 9.84 -1.42
C ALA A 12 -4.36 10.28 -0.34
N GLY A 13 -4.53 9.51 0.74
CA GLY A 13 -5.55 9.77 1.75
C GLY A 13 -5.36 11.08 2.52
N ALA A 14 -6.45 11.85 2.69
CA ALA A 14 -6.44 13.15 3.37
C ALA A 14 -6.10 13.10 4.88
N GLY A 15 -6.23 11.93 5.51
CA GLY A 15 -5.84 11.76 6.92
C GLY A 15 -6.68 12.52 7.94
N THR A 16 -7.92 12.91 7.59
CA THR A 16 -8.79 13.81 8.40
C THR A 16 -9.00 13.38 9.85
N ARG A 17 -8.89 12.08 10.17
CA ARG A 17 -8.96 11.55 11.54
C ARG A 17 -7.76 11.89 12.42
N LEU A 18 -6.65 12.37 11.82
CA LEU A 18 -5.43 12.79 12.51
C LEU A 18 -5.30 14.32 12.62
N LEU A 19 -6.34 15.09 12.26
CA LEU A 19 -6.29 16.54 12.46
C LEU A 19 -6.03 16.90 13.94
N PRO A 20 -5.22 17.93 14.22
CA PRO A 20 -4.66 18.90 13.27
C PRO A 20 -3.32 18.49 12.62
N LEU A 21 -2.76 17.31 12.94
CA LEU A 21 -1.44 16.89 12.41
C LEU A 21 -1.41 16.93 10.88
N THR A 22 -2.49 16.47 10.25
CA THR A 22 -2.59 16.36 8.80
C THR A 22 -3.04 17.64 8.09
N GLU A 23 -3.17 18.77 8.79
CA GLU A 23 -3.39 20.09 8.16
C GLU A 23 -2.13 20.62 7.47
N ARG A 24 -0.96 20.15 7.92
CA ARG A 24 0.35 20.68 7.53
C ARG A 24 1.23 19.66 6.84
N THR A 25 0.95 18.37 7.04
CA THR A 25 1.76 17.25 6.57
C THR A 25 0.82 16.15 6.09
N PRO A 26 1.02 15.56 4.89
CA PRO A 26 0.19 14.43 4.48
C PRO A 26 0.39 13.25 5.45
N LYS A 27 -0.65 12.46 5.72
CA LYS A 27 -0.58 11.33 6.66
C LYS A 27 0.60 10.41 6.37
N ALA A 28 0.86 10.11 5.10
CA ALA A 28 1.97 9.26 4.69
C ALA A 28 3.36 9.79 5.10
N LEU A 29 3.51 11.09 5.36
CA LEU A 29 4.76 11.68 5.85
C LEU A 29 4.78 11.88 7.38
N CYS A 30 3.77 11.40 8.11
CA CYS A 30 3.81 11.40 9.57
C CYS A 30 4.89 10.40 10.05
N PRO A 31 5.75 10.80 11.01
CA PRO A 31 6.84 9.95 11.49
C PRO A 31 6.36 8.81 12.40
N VAL A 32 6.91 7.63 12.20
CA VAL A 32 6.91 6.55 13.18
C VAL A 32 8.37 6.23 13.48
N GLY A 33 8.83 6.65 14.65
CA GLY A 33 10.26 6.64 14.97
C GLY A 33 11.03 7.69 14.18
N ASP A 34 12.12 7.27 13.55
CA ASP A 34 13.03 8.10 12.74
C ASP A 34 12.67 8.14 11.25
N ARG A 35 11.62 7.42 10.82
CA ARG A 35 11.20 7.31 9.42
C ARG A 35 9.72 7.64 9.26
N THR A 36 9.31 8.01 8.05
CA THR A 36 7.90 8.29 7.76
C THR A 36 7.12 6.99 7.54
N LEU A 37 5.80 7.06 7.74
CA LEU A 37 4.86 6.01 7.34
C LEU A 37 5.07 5.51 5.89
N LEU A 38 5.35 6.44 4.96
CA LEU A 38 5.67 6.13 3.57
C LEU A 38 6.99 5.36 3.42
N ASP A 39 8.01 5.72 4.20
CA ASP A 39 9.31 5.04 4.13
C ASP A 39 9.16 3.57 4.50
N HIS A 40 8.51 3.28 5.64
CA HIS A 40 8.22 1.91 6.08
C HIS A 40 7.49 1.09 5.01
N ALA A 41 6.48 1.68 4.37
CA ALA A 41 5.74 1.00 3.30
C ALA A 41 6.59 0.76 2.04
N LEU A 42 7.45 1.72 1.65
CA LEU A 42 8.34 1.57 0.50
C LEU A 42 9.45 0.55 0.75
N ASP A 43 10.02 0.47 1.96
CA ASP A 43 10.99 -0.57 2.31
C ASP A 43 10.37 -1.95 2.24
N ALA A 44 9.17 -2.12 2.82
CA ALA A 44 8.47 -3.41 2.80
C ALA A 44 8.23 -3.90 1.36
N LEU A 45 7.83 -3.01 0.45
CA LEU A 45 7.71 -3.36 -0.97
C LEU A 45 9.05 -3.59 -1.65
N ARG A 46 10.07 -2.78 -1.35
CA ARG A 46 11.42 -2.94 -1.91
C ARG A 46 11.97 -4.31 -1.55
N GLU A 47 11.87 -4.69 -0.28
CA GLU A 47 12.32 -5.98 0.22
C GLU A 47 11.51 -7.13 -0.38
N ALA A 48 10.19 -7.02 -0.46
CA ALA A 48 9.33 -8.05 -1.04
C ALA A 48 9.72 -8.39 -2.49
N LEU A 49 10.03 -7.35 -3.27
CA LEU A 49 10.28 -7.43 -4.70
C LEU A 49 11.77 -7.62 -5.05
N GLY A 50 12.68 -7.38 -4.10
CA GLY A 50 14.11 -7.22 -4.41
C GLY A 50 14.36 -6.07 -5.39
N ALA A 51 13.60 -4.98 -5.22
CA ALA A 51 13.54 -3.87 -6.16
C ALA A 51 14.72 -2.91 -6.02
N GLU A 52 15.85 -3.24 -6.66
CA GLU A 52 17.01 -2.34 -6.73
C GLU A 52 16.94 -1.38 -7.93
N GLU A 53 16.19 -1.76 -8.97
CA GLU A 53 16.10 -1.01 -10.23
C GLU A 53 14.99 0.06 -10.21
N PRO A 54 15.24 1.24 -10.79
CA PRO A 54 14.23 2.28 -10.99
C PRO A 54 12.99 1.77 -11.76
N GLY A 55 11.82 2.36 -11.49
CA GLY A 55 10.58 2.01 -12.20
C GLY A 55 9.89 0.73 -11.71
N THR A 56 10.36 0.14 -10.60
CA THR A 56 9.71 -1.01 -9.95
C THR A 56 8.64 -0.60 -8.93
N LEU A 57 8.84 0.56 -8.29
CA LEU A 57 7.98 1.08 -7.22
C LEU A 57 7.30 2.38 -7.64
N ALA A 58 6.06 2.55 -7.22
CA ALA A 58 5.33 3.80 -7.34
C ALA A 58 4.56 4.14 -6.06
N VAL A 59 4.20 5.41 -5.93
CA VAL A 59 3.31 5.91 -4.88
C VAL A 59 2.31 6.87 -5.49
N ASN A 60 1.03 6.75 -5.13
CA ASN A 60 0.03 7.76 -5.49
C ASN A 60 -0.03 8.86 -4.42
N SER A 61 -0.42 10.07 -4.81
CA SER A 61 -0.46 11.22 -3.92
C SER A 61 -1.56 12.20 -4.31
N HIS A 62 -2.16 12.85 -3.32
CA HIS A 62 -3.19 13.87 -3.54
C HIS A 62 -3.08 15.00 -2.50
N HIS A 63 -3.43 14.71 -1.25
CA HIS A 63 -3.31 15.67 -0.14
C HIS A 63 -1.84 16.06 0.07
N HIS A 64 -1.53 17.37 0.04
CA HIS A 64 -0.16 17.89 0.05
C HIS A 64 0.81 17.17 -0.91
N ALA A 65 0.37 16.80 -2.12
CA ALA A 65 1.15 15.99 -3.06
C ALA A 65 2.55 16.55 -3.38
N GLY A 66 2.74 17.88 -3.30
CA GLY A 66 4.05 18.53 -3.45
C GLY A 66 5.06 18.05 -2.41
N MET A 67 4.68 18.02 -1.12
CA MET A 67 5.55 17.57 -0.03
C MET A 67 5.93 16.09 -0.18
N LEU A 68 4.95 15.24 -0.54
CA LEU A 68 5.21 13.82 -0.78
C LEU A 68 6.19 13.62 -1.93
N ALA A 69 5.99 14.33 -3.05
CA ALA A 69 6.90 14.25 -4.18
C ALA A 69 8.31 14.74 -3.84
N GLU A 70 8.46 15.80 -3.06
CA GLU A 70 9.77 16.29 -2.60
C GLU A 70 10.46 15.27 -1.69
N HIS A 71 9.74 14.63 -0.78
CA HIS A 71 10.26 13.57 0.07
C HIS A 71 10.75 12.38 -0.75
N VAL A 72 9.94 11.90 -1.70
CA VAL A 72 10.29 10.77 -2.57
C VAL A 72 11.49 11.11 -3.45
N ALA A 73 11.52 12.30 -4.06
CA ALA A 73 12.65 12.71 -4.90
C ALA A 73 13.98 12.76 -4.12
N ARG A 74 13.93 13.11 -2.83
CA ARG A 74 15.11 13.20 -1.96
C ARG A 74 15.58 11.84 -1.45
N ASN A 75 14.64 11.01 -0.99
CA ASN A 75 14.96 9.81 -0.19
C ASN A 75 14.81 8.50 -0.98
N TRP A 76 14.07 8.52 -2.09
CA TRP A 76 13.67 7.34 -2.85
C TRP A 76 13.89 7.53 -4.36
N PRO A 77 15.13 7.74 -4.81
CA PRO A 77 15.43 7.92 -6.23
C PRO A 77 14.95 6.70 -7.04
N GLY A 78 14.23 6.95 -8.13
CA GLY A 78 13.69 5.91 -9.02
C GLY A 78 12.28 5.42 -8.68
N VAL A 79 11.69 5.85 -7.57
CA VAL A 79 10.26 5.63 -7.27
C VAL A 79 9.41 6.62 -8.06
N HIS A 80 8.39 6.12 -8.77
CA HIS A 80 7.45 6.95 -9.52
C HIS A 80 6.40 7.58 -8.58
N VAL A 81 6.13 8.87 -8.74
CA VAL A 81 5.07 9.56 -7.99
C VAL A 81 3.93 9.89 -8.93
N GLU A 82 2.78 9.25 -8.70
CA GLU A 82 1.55 9.53 -9.43
C GLU A 82 0.72 10.55 -8.65
N ARG A 83 0.49 11.73 -9.23
CA ARG A 83 -0.29 12.79 -8.58
C ARG A 83 -1.73 12.75 -9.09
N GLU A 84 -2.66 12.53 -8.17
CA GLU A 84 -4.09 12.47 -8.47
C GLU A 84 -4.71 13.87 -8.45
N GLN A 85 -5.41 14.21 -9.52
CA GLN A 85 -6.11 15.49 -9.70
C GLN A 85 -7.39 15.29 -10.51
N PRO A 86 -8.44 16.09 -10.28
CA PRO A 86 -8.54 17.15 -9.26
C PRO A 86 -8.85 16.62 -7.85
N GLU A 87 -9.18 15.34 -7.72
CA GLU A 87 -9.57 14.68 -6.46
C GLU A 87 -8.77 13.38 -6.25
N ALA A 88 -8.86 12.82 -5.04
CA ALA A 88 -8.30 11.50 -4.76
C ALA A 88 -9.17 10.41 -5.40
N LEU A 89 -8.53 9.43 -6.06
CA LEU A 89 -9.20 8.40 -6.86
C LEU A 89 -9.54 7.14 -6.05
N GLY A 90 -9.25 7.13 -4.76
CA GLY A 90 -9.39 5.93 -3.93
C GLY A 90 -8.39 4.82 -4.34
N THR A 91 -8.47 3.68 -3.67
CA THR A 91 -7.44 2.64 -3.78
C THR A 91 -7.47 1.90 -5.12
N ALA A 92 -8.64 1.71 -5.73
CA ALA A 92 -8.75 1.07 -7.04
C ALA A 92 -8.53 2.06 -8.18
N GLY A 93 -9.08 3.28 -8.08
CA GLY A 93 -8.88 4.33 -9.07
C GLY A 93 -7.40 4.74 -9.19
N ALA A 94 -6.65 4.73 -8.10
CA ALA A 94 -5.20 4.93 -8.08
C ALA A 94 -4.45 3.94 -8.98
N ILE A 95 -4.79 2.65 -8.89
CA ILE A 95 -4.18 1.60 -9.71
C ILE A 95 -4.57 1.77 -11.18
N GLY A 96 -5.83 2.10 -11.46
CA GLY A 96 -6.28 2.44 -12.82
C GLY A 96 -5.53 3.63 -13.41
N ASN A 97 -5.23 4.65 -12.59
CA ASN A 97 -4.45 5.82 -13.00
C ASN A 97 -2.98 5.47 -13.31
N LEU A 98 -2.41 4.53 -12.56
CA LEU A 98 -1.06 3.98 -12.79
C LEU A 98 -0.95 3.02 -13.99
N ARG A 99 -2.03 2.74 -14.73
CA ARG A 99 -2.06 1.73 -15.80
C ARG A 99 -0.94 1.89 -16.83
N ARG A 100 -0.60 3.12 -17.23
CA ARG A 100 0.50 3.38 -18.20
C ARG A 100 1.86 3.03 -17.60
N TRP A 101 2.09 3.41 -16.35
CA TRP A 101 3.32 3.08 -15.63
C TRP A 101 3.43 1.57 -15.38
N LEU A 102 2.33 0.91 -15.03
CA LEU A 102 2.29 -0.54 -14.84
C LEU A 102 2.66 -1.31 -16.10
N ALA A 103 2.34 -0.80 -17.30
CA ALA A 103 2.74 -1.37 -18.58
C ALA A 103 2.42 -2.88 -18.71
N GLY A 104 1.26 -3.29 -18.19
CA GLY A 104 0.80 -4.69 -18.22
C GLY A 104 1.45 -5.61 -17.19
N ARG A 105 2.14 -5.07 -16.18
CA ARG A 105 2.66 -5.85 -15.04
C ARG A 105 1.56 -6.12 -14.00
N PRO A 106 1.61 -7.26 -13.29
CA PRO A 106 0.85 -7.41 -12.05
C PRO A 106 1.38 -6.43 -11.00
N VAL A 107 0.60 -6.18 -9.96
CA VAL A 107 0.95 -5.18 -8.93
C VAL A 107 0.71 -5.70 -7.51
N LEU A 108 1.72 -5.56 -6.66
CA LEU A 108 1.65 -5.67 -5.20
C LEU A 108 1.33 -4.29 -4.63
N VAL A 109 0.27 -4.21 -3.84
CA VAL A 109 -0.27 -2.97 -3.30
C VAL A 109 -0.28 -3.02 -1.77
N THR A 110 0.22 -1.95 -1.14
CA THR A 110 0.10 -1.72 0.31
C THR A 110 -0.38 -0.29 0.60
N ASN A 111 -0.91 -0.04 1.80
CA ASN A 111 -1.29 1.31 2.23
C ASN A 111 -0.14 1.94 3.02
N ALA A 112 0.11 3.24 2.80
CA ALA A 112 1.14 3.97 3.54
C ALA A 112 0.82 4.11 5.03
N ASP A 113 -0.44 3.97 5.44
CA ASP A 113 -0.87 4.27 6.82
C ASP A 113 -0.81 3.08 7.77
N THR A 114 -0.23 1.97 7.34
CA THR A 114 -0.23 0.73 8.10
C THR A 114 1.20 0.27 8.35
N ILE A 115 1.55 0.12 9.64
CA ILE A 115 2.81 -0.50 10.05
C ILE A 115 2.54 -1.98 10.38
N HIS A 116 3.44 -2.86 9.94
CA HIS A 116 3.33 -4.30 10.13
C HIS A 116 4.70 -4.99 10.11
N ASP A 117 4.76 -6.21 10.64
CA ASP A 117 5.94 -7.09 10.57
C ASP A 117 5.72 -8.32 9.66
N ALA A 118 4.71 -8.27 8.80
CA ALA A 118 4.41 -9.34 7.86
C ALA A 118 5.50 -9.54 6.79
N ASP A 119 5.77 -10.81 6.45
CA ASP A 119 6.71 -11.18 5.39
C ASP A 119 6.03 -11.08 4.01
N LEU A 120 6.13 -9.89 3.40
CA LEU A 120 5.60 -9.64 2.07
C LEU A 120 6.30 -10.46 0.98
N ARG A 121 7.56 -10.85 1.18
CA ARG A 121 8.28 -11.71 0.23
C ARG A 121 7.69 -13.12 0.23
N ALA A 122 7.40 -13.67 1.41
CA ALA A 122 6.70 -14.95 1.52
C ALA A 122 5.28 -14.87 0.95
N PHE A 123 4.57 -13.76 1.16
CA PHE A 123 3.26 -13.53 0.54
C PHE A 123 3.34 -13.55 -1.00
N VAL A 124 4.27 -12.80 -1.59
CA VAL A 124 4.48 -12.79 -3.06
C VAL A 124 4.86 -14.17 -3.59
N ARG A 125 5.67 -14.95 -2.84
CA ARG A 125 6.03 -16.33 -3.23
C ARG A 125 4.86 -17.30 -3.16
N ALA A 126 3.93 -17.08 -2.23
CA ALA A 126 2.73 -17.91 -2.09
C ALA A 126 1.66 -17.61 -3.14
N TRP A 127 1.72 -16.45 -3.80
CA TRP A 127 0.77 -16.06 -4.84
C TRP A 127 0.86 -16.99 -6.05
N ASP A 128 -0.28 -17.54 -6.47
CA ASP A 128 -0.38 -18.51 -7.58
C ASP A 128 -0.21 -17.91 -8.98
N ARG A 129 0.05 -16.60 -9.07
CA ARG A 129 0.22 -15.82 -10.32
C ARG A 129 -1.04 -15.65 -11.17
N GLU A 130 -2.19 -16.16 -10.73
CA GLU A 130 -3.43 -16.13 -11.51
C GLU A 130 -4.54 -15.34 -10.82
N ARG A 131 -4.74 -15.58 -9.52
CA ARG A 131 -5.87 -15.01 -8.77
C ARG A 131 -5.50 -13.68 -8.11
N VAL A 132 -6.50 -12.89 -7.74
CA VAL A 132 -6.25 -11.80 -6.79
C VAL A 132 -5.88 -12.42 -5.45
N ALA A 133 -4.80 -11.93 -4.84
CA ALA A 133 -4.38 -12.39 -3.52
C ALA A 133 -4.44 -11.25 -2.50
N VAL A 134 -4.84 -11.57 -1.27
CA VAL A 134 -4.81 -10.66 -0.13
C VAL A 134 -4.00 -11.29 1.01
N LEU A 135 -3.19 -10.47 1.66
CA LEU A 135 -2.49 -10.82 2.89
C LEU A 135 -3.28 -10.26 4.07
N SER A 136 -3.73 -11.13 4.96
CA SER A 136 -4.47 -10.76 6.17
C SER A 136 -3.94 -11.48 7.41
N THR A 137 -4.31 -10.98 8.59
CA THR A 137 -3.93 -11.61 9.87
C THR A 137 -4.71 -12.88 10.19
N GLY A 138 -5.82 -13.13 9.48
CA GLY A 138 -6.67 -14.30 9.63
C GLY A 138 -7.09 -14.88 8.28
N VAL A 139 -7.59 -16.12 8.33
CA VAL A 139 -8.08 -16.85 7.14
C VAL A 139 -9.49 -16.46 6.71
N ASP A 140 -10.29 -15.93 7.64
CA ASP A 140 -11.63 -15.43 7.34
C ASP A 140 -11.52 -14.02 6.72
N PHE A 141 -11.96 -13.91 5.47
CA PHE A 141 -11.92 -12.67 4.71
C PHE A 141 -13.30 -12.02 4.61
N GLY A 142 -13.38 -10.73 4.93
CA GLY A 142 -14.61 -9.96 4.96
C GLY A 142 -14.35 -8.46 5.11
N PRO A 143 -15.42 -7.64 5.27
CA PRO A 143 -15.32 -6.18 5.28
C PRO A 143 -14.52 -5.62 6.47
N SER A 144 -14.34 -6.41 7.53
CA SER A 144 -13.57 -6.05 8.72
C SER A 144 -12.17 -6.64 8.74
N SER A 145 -11.74 -7.35 7.68
CA SER A 145 -10.42 -7.98 7.64
C SER A 145 -9.33 -6.91 7.54
N SER A 146 -8.29 -7.07 8.35
CA SER A 146 -7.09 -6.24 8.28
C SER A 146 -6.23 -6.71 7.11
N VAL A 147 -6.32 -6.02 5.98
CA VAL A 147 -5.51 -6.30 4.79
C VAL A 147 -4.20 -5.55 4.89
N ILE A 148 -3.11 -6.30 4.87
CA ILE A 148 -1.74 -5.77 4.93
C ILE A 148 -1.27 -5.40 3.53
N ALA A 149 -1.47 -6.31 2.58
CA ALA A 149 -1.13 -6.11 1.18
C ALA A 149 -2.08 -6.90 0.28
N SER A 150 -2.12 -6.56 -1.00
CA SER A 150 -2.80 -7.37 -2.01
C SER A 150 -2.02 -7.44 -3.31
N VAL A 151 -2.16 -8.53 -4.05
CA VAL A 151 -1.61 -8.68 -5.39
C VAL A 151 -2.75 -8.71 -6.39
N LEU A 152 -2.67 -7.85 -7.40
CA LEU A 152 -3.58 -7.84 -8.54
C LEU A 152 -2.88 -8.39 -9.78
N PRO A 153 -3.42 -9.44 -10.42
CA PRO A 153 -2.97 -9.86 -11.75
C PRO A 153 -3.05 -8.71 -12.76
N ALA A 154 -2.17 -8.74 -13.77
CA ALA A 154 -2.10 -7.69 -14.79
C ALA A 154 -3.44 -7.42 -15.48
N THR A 155 -4.23 -8.47 -15.74
CA THR A 155 -5.57 -8.39 -16.34
C THR A 155 -6.55 -7.62 -15.46
N VAL A 156 -6.52 -7.87 -14.15
CA VAL A 156 -7.35 -7.17 -13.16
C VAL A 156 -6.92 -5.71 -13.08
N ALA A 157 -5.62 -5.44 -12.89
CA ALA A 157 -5.09 -4.08 -12.80
C ALA A 157 -5.40 -3.24 -14.06
N ALA A 158 -5.30 -3.83 -15.26
CA ALA A 158 -5.60 -3.15 -16.52
C ALA A 158 -7.09 -2.82 -16.71
N SER A 159 -7.98 -3.54 -16.01
CA SER A 159 -9.44 -3.36 -16.07
C SER A 159 -9.96 -2.24 -15.17
N LEU A 160 -9.14 -1.76 -14.22
CA LEU A 160 -9.56 -0.71 -13.29
C LEU A 160 -9.71 0.64 -13.99
N SER A 161 -10.79 1.35 -13.68
CA SER A 161 -11.04 2.70 -14.18
C SER A 161 -10.23 3.74 -13.40
N THR A 162 -10.20 4.97 -13.90
CA THR A 162 -9.62 6.13 -13.21
C THR A 162 -10.67 6.89 -12.39
N GLU A 163 -11.79 6.24 -12.06
CA GLU A 163 -12.87 6.85 -11.26
C GLU A 163 -12.65 6.60 -9.76
N PRO A 164 -13.04 7.55 -8.89
CA PRO A 164 -12.98 7.36 -7.44
C PRO A 164 -13.62 6.06 -6.97
N SER A 165 -12.79 5.11 -6.51
CA SER A 165 -13.25 3.77 -6.12
C SER A 165 -12.25 3.03 -5.23
N GLY A 166 -12.76 2.10 -4.40
CA GLY A 166 -11.96 1.27 -3.51
C GLY A 166 -11.78 -0.17 -4.01
N LEU A 167 -10.62 -0.76 -3.69
CA LEU A 167 -10.29 -2.15 -4.00
C LEU A 167 -11.27 -3.15 -3.38
N TRP A 168 -11.80 -2.84 -2.19
CA TRP A 168 -12.81 -3.69 -1.54
C TRP A 168 -14.06 -3.85 -2.42
N GLU A 169 -14.66 -2.74 -2.85
CA GLU A 169 -15.96 -2.73 -3.52
C GLU A 169 -15.91 -3.32 -4.93
N VAL A 170 -14.80 -3.06 -5.64
CA VAL A 170 -14.68 -3.35 -7.08
C VAL A 170 -13.83 -4.59 -7.39
N VAL A 171 -12.96 -5.02 -6.47
CA VAL A 171 -12.11 -6.21 -6.64
C VAL A 171 -12.34 -7.24 -5.55
N TRP A 172 -11.90 -6.97 -4.32
CA TRP A 172 -11.75 -8.02 -3.30
C TRP A 172 -13.08 -8.69 -2.94
N ARG A 173 -14.14 -7.91 -2.72
CA ARG A 173 -15.47 -8.47 -2.44
C ARG A 173 -15.95 -9.35 -3.58
N ARG A 174 -15.79 -8.92 -4.84
CA ARG A 174 -16.26 -9.67 -6.01
C ARG A 174 -15.50 -10.98 -6.21
N GLU A 175 -14.18 -10.97 -6.04
CA GLU A 175 -13.37 -12.18 -6.11
C GLU A 175 -13.65 -13.12 -4.94
N SER A 176 -13.91 -12.57 -3.74
CA SER A 176 -14.30 -13.35 -2.56
C SER A 176 -15.67 -14.03 -2.78
N ASP A 177 -16.69 -13.27 -3.18
CA ASP A 177 -18.04 -13.77 -3.43
C ASP A 177 -18.06 -14.86 -4.53
N ALA A 178 -17.13 -14.77 -5.47
CA ALA A 178 -16.98 -15.75 -6.54
C ALA A 178 -16.08 -16.95 -6.19
N GLY A 179 -15.53 -17.02 -4.96
CA GLY A 179 -14.63 -18.09 -4.53
C GLY A 179 -13.28 -18.09 -5.26
N ARG A 180 -12.88 -16.95 -5.85
CA ARG A 180 -11.64 -16.79 -6.63
C ARG A 180 -10.56 -15.98 -5.90
N LEU A 181 -10.86 -15.43 -4.74
CA LEU A 181 -9.86 -14.72 -3.95
C LEU A 181 -8.90 -15.71 -3.26
N GLN A 182 -7.60 -15.52 -3.46
CA GLN A 182 -6.58 -16.19 -2.66
C GLN A 182 -6.35 -15.41 -1.36
N VAL A 183 -6.76 -15.98 -0.22
CA VAL A 183 -6.46 -15.40 1.09
C VAL A 183 -5.20 -16.07 1.63
N VAL A 184 -4.15 -15.28 1.86
CA VAL A 184 -2.92 -15.72 2.52
C VAL A 184 -2.92 -15.15 3.93
N ALA A 185 -2.95 -16.03 4.93
CA ALA A 185 -2.93 -15.61 6.33
C ALA A 185 -1.49 -15.65 6.87
N GLN A 186 -1.10 -14.59 7.59
CA GLN A 186 0.13 -14.57 8.39
C GLN A 186 -0.19 -14.05 9.79
N ALA A 187 0.35 -14.71 10.82
CA ALA A 187 0.36 -14.16 12.16
C ALA A 187 1.37 -12.99 12.18
N ALA A 188 0.87 -11.79 11.95
CA ALA A 188 1.65 -10.55 11.92
C ALA A 188 0.99 -9.49 12.80
N ARG A 189 1.81 -8.64 13.40
CA ARG A 189 1.37 -7.43 14.07
C ARG A 189 1.01 -6.40 13.01
N ILE A 190 -0.07 -5.66 13.25
CA ILE A 190 -0.57 -4.63 12.34
C ILE A 190 -1.13 -3.44 13.12
N ILE A 191 -0.66 -2.24 12.79
CA ILE A 191 -1.20 -0.98 13.30
C ILE A 191 -1.58 -0.07 12.14
N ASP A 192 -2.88 0.06 11.90
CA ASP A 192 -3.47 1.13 11.09
C ASP A 192 -3.36 2.45 11.85
N CYS A 193 -2.47 3.32 11.39
CA CYS A 193 -2.18 4.65 11.93
C CYS A 193 -3.21 5.71 11.53
N GLY A 194 -4.42 5.32 11.13
CA GLY A 194 -5.50 6.21 10.73
C GLY A 194 -6.17 6.98 11.85
N THR A 195 -5.79 6.77 13.12
CA THR A 195 -6.33 7.50 14.29
C THR A 195 -5.21 7.91 15.24
N PRO A 196 -5.38 8.97 16.07
CA PRO A 196 -4.31 9.46 16.95
C PRO A 196 -3.83 8.39 17.95
N ARG A 197 -4.77 7.60 18.49
CA ARG A 197 -4.43 6.49 19.40
C ARG A 197 -3.54 5.47 18.72
N ARG A 198 -3.93 4.98 17.55
CA ARG A 198 -3.18 3.94 16.83
C ARG A 198 -1.84 4.46 16.33
N TYR A 199 -1.78 5.72 15.90
CA TYR A 199 -0.52 6.38 15.54
C TYR A 199 0.44 6.52 16.73
N LEU A 200 -0.08 6.83 17.92
CA LEU A 200 0.70 6.80 19.17
C LEU A 200 1.16 5.38 19.49
N ASP A 201 0.28 4.38 19.39
CA ASP A 201 0.62 2.97 19.62
C ASP A 201 1.78 2.53 18.72
N ALA A 202 1.80 2.94 17.44
CA ALA A 202 2.90 2.64 16.52
C ALA A 202 4.23 3.26 16.97
N ASN A 203 4.22 4.51 17.43
CA ASN A 203 5.43 5.17 17.93
C ASN A 203 5.92 4.58 19.25
N LEU A 204 5.01 4.18 20.15
CA LEU A 204 5.38 3.47 21.38
C LEU A 204 5.99 2.10 21.08
N ALA A 205 5.38 1.33 20.15
CA ALA A 205 5.91 0.05 19.72
C ALA A 205 7.32 0.14 19.12
N TRP A 206 7.59 1.23 18.38
CA TRP A 206 8.93 1.55 17.88
C TRP A 206 9.93 1.83 19.01
N LEU A 207 9.56 2.67 19.99
CA LEU A 207 10.41 3.06 21.10
C LEU A 207 10.75 1.90 22.04
N ASP A 208 9.82 0.98 22.24
CA ASP A 208 10.00 -0.19 23.11
C ASP A 208 11.03 -1.20 22.56
N GLY A 209 11.56 -0.97 21.36
CA GLY A 209 12.64 -1.78 20.79
C GLY A 209 12.24 -3.23 20.58
N SER A 210 10.94 -3.52 20.39
CA SER A 210 10.53 -4.88 20.07
C SER A 210 11.07 -5.23 18.68
N ASP A 211 12.18 -5.98 18.66
CA ASP A 211 13.08 -6.36 17.54
C ASP A 211 12.39 -6.81 16.23
N GLY A 212 11.66 -5.93 15.57
CA GLY A 212 10.97 -6.23 14.31
C GLY A 212 9.85 -5.28 13.90
N TRP A 213 9.80 -4.04 14.42
CA TRP A 213 8.88 -3.01 13.90
C TRP A 213 9.47 -2.17 12.76
N VAL A 214 10.79 -2.27 12.52
CA VAL A 214 11.55 -1.56 11.48
C VAL A 214 12.79 -2.35 11.11
#